data_AF-A0A956Z0P2-F1
#
_entry.id   AF-A0A956Z0P2-F1
#
_cell.length_a   1.000
_cell.length_b   1.000
_cell.length_c   1.000
_cell.angle_alpha   90.00
_cell.angle_beta   90.00
_cell.angle_gamma   90.00
#
_symmetry.space_group_name_H-M   'P 1'
#
loop_
_entity.id
_entity.type
_entity.pdbx_description
1 polymer ?
#
loop_
_entity_poly.entity_id
_entity_poly.type
_entity_poly.pdbx_seq_one_letter_code
_entity_poly.pdbx_strand_id
1 'polypeptide(L)'
;MAQGTGTKEDPWVLKTPPGTSEYTLYKDETQTPPVLVCTVGKTTLLYDLRCIEDLHAQLKAHGDWMELGNADEGKPVKDGTLEAWARSADNPVGGYYGLRKGYRGRFANY
;
A
#
# COMPACT_ATOMS: atom_id res chain seq x y z
N MET A 1 2.64 7.97 17.15
CA MET A 1 1.70 8.73 16.31
C MET A 1 2.47 9.18 15.08
N ALA A 2 1.92 9.00 13.88
CA ALA A 2 2.52 9.54 12.66
C ALA A 2 2.52 11.08 12.73
N GLN A 3 3.54 11.73 12.19
CA GLN A 3 3.57 13.18 12.05
C GLN A 3 2.80 13.57 10.77
N GLY A 4 2.03 14.65 10.80
CA GLY A 4 1.22 15.14 9.66
C GLY A 4 -0.24 14.69 9.68
N THR A 5 -1.06 15.31 8.82
CA THR A 5 -2.51 15.09 8.71
C THR A 5 -2.92 14.23 7.51
N GLY A 6 -1.98 13.88 6.63
CA GLY A 6 -2.24 13.01 5.48
C GLY A 6 -2.79 13.75 4.27
N THR A 7 -2.58 15.06 4.20
CA THR A 7 -2.91 15.91 3.05
C THR A 7 -1.68 16.13 2.19
N LYS A 8 -1.87 16.62 0.96
CA LYS A 8 -0.74 16.92 0.06
C LYS A 8 0.22 17.97 0.64
N GLU A 9 -0.32 18.94 1.38
CA GLU A 9 0.45 20.02 2.01
C GLU A 9 1.09 19.57 3.33
N ASP A 10 0.47 18.62 4.01
CA ASP A 10 0.93 18.08 5.30
C ASP A 10 0.81 16.54 5.30
N PRO A 11 1.73 15.85 4.58
CA PRO A 11 1.67 14.40 4.43
C PRO A 11 2.06 13.70 5.73
N TRP A 12 1.57 12.47 5.90
CA TRP A 12 2.06 11.61 6.98
C TRP A 12 3.52 11.26 6.76
N VAL A 13 4.33 11.34 7.82
CA VAL A 13 5.69 10.82 7.85
C VAL A 13 5.70 9.51 8.63
N LEU A 14 6.11 8.45 7.95
CA LEU A 14 6.06 7.07 8.44
C LEU A 14 7.40 6.37 8.24
N LYS A 15 7.55 5.22 8.90
CA LYS A 15 8.71 4.34 8.77
C LYS A 15 8.31 3.00 8.20
N THR A 16 9.15 2.44 7.34
CA THR A 16 8.95 1.09 6.80
C THR A 16 8.86 0.07 7.93
N PRO A 17 8.28 -1.14 7.72
CA PRO A 17 8.12 -2.13 8.78
C PRO A 17 9.40 -2.44 9.60
N PRO A 18 10.62 -2.47 9.01
CA PRO A 18 11.86 -2.61 9.79
C PRO A 18 12.24 -1.41 10.66
N GLY A 19 11.56 -0.26 10.52
CA GLY A 19 11.81 0.97 11.27
C GLY A 19 13.00 1.80 10.78
N THR A 20 13.64 1.42 9.67
CA THR A 20 14.93 1.99 9.24
C THR A 20 14.82 3.09 8.20
N SER A 21 13.78 3.09 7.37
CA SER A 21 13.61 4.04 6.27
C SER A 21 12.33 4.84 6.42
N GLU A 22 12.42 6.15 6.21
CA GLU A 22 11.27 7.05 6.23
C GLU A 22 10.64 7.17 4.84
N TYR A 23 9.33 7.32 4.81
CA TYR A 23 8.54 7.62 3.62
C TYR A 23 7.36 8.51 4.00
N THR A 24 6.75 9.15 3.00
CA THR A 24 5.56 9.97 3.21
C THR A 24 4.34 9.41 2.51
N LEU A 25 3.17 9.58 3.12
CA LEU A 25 1.87 9.25 2.53
C LEU A 25 0.93 10.45 2.59
N TYR A 26 0.14 10.65 1.53
CA TYR A 26 -1.02 11.52 1.61
C TYR A 26 -2.15 11.00 0.74
N LYS A 27 -3.38 11.36 1.11
CA LYS A 27 -4.58 11.09 0.31
C LYS A 27 -4.72 12.17 -0.75
N ASP A 28 -4.95 11.74 -1.98
CA ASP A 28 -5.31 12.61 -3.09
C ASP A 28 -6.67 12.17 -3.66
N GLU A 29 -7.72 12.80 -3.14
CA GLU A 29 -9.11 12.57 -3.54
C GLU A 29 -9.48 13.29 -4.84
N THR A 30 -8.54 14.05 -5.44
CA THR A 30 -8.78 14.74 -6.71
C THR A 30 -8.58 13.85 -7.94
N GLN A 31 -7.94 12.69 -7.75
CA GLN A 31 -7.74 11.69 -8.80
C GLN A 31 -8.94 10.73 -8.92
N THR A 32 -9.07 10.06 -10.07
CA THR A 32 -10.11 9.05 -10.31
C THR A 32 -9.47 7.75 -10.81
N PRO A 33 -9.42 6.68 -10.00
CA PRO A 33 -9.90 6.60 -8.61
C PRO A 33 -9.08 7.50 -7.66
N PRO A 34 -9.62 7.86 -6.47
CA PRO A 34 -8.85 8.50 -5.41
C PRO A 34 -7.60 7.69 -5.08
N VAL A 35 -6.48 8.36 -4.83
CA VAL A 35 -5.20 7.66 -4.62
C VAL A 35 -4.58 7.97 -3.27
N LEU A 36 -3.85 6.99 -2.76
CA LEU A 36 -2.89 7.15 -1.69
C LEU A 36 -1.51 7.31 -2.33
N VAL A 37 -0.92 8.50 -2.18
CA VAL A 37 0.38 8.83 -2.77
C VAL A 37 1.48 8.51 -1.77
N CYS A 38 2.35 7.57 -2.12
CA CYS A 38 3.50 7.16 -1.31
C CYS A 38 4.80 7.68 -1.91
N THR A 39 5.59 8.43 -1.15
CA THR A 39 6.90 8.93 -1.61
C THR A 39 8.01 8.39 -0.73
N VAL A 40 8.96 7.67 -1.35
CA VAL A 40 10.15 7.11 -0.72
C VAL A 40 11.39 7.56 -1.50
N GLY A 41 12.21 8.41 -0.88
CA GLY A 41 13.32 9.07 -1.55
C GLY A 41 12.84 9.87 -2.77
N LYS A 42 13.28 9.47 -3.97
CA LYS A 42 12.87 10.08 -5.26
C LYS A 42 11.75 9.32 -5.96
N THR A 43 11.26 8.25 -5.36
CA THR A 43 10.28 7.35 -5.98
C THR A 43 8.90 7.61 -5.42
N THR A 44 7.93 7.79 -6.30
CA THR A 44 6.51 7.90 -5.94
C THR A 44 5.76 6.64 -6.36
N LEU A 45 5.13 5.96 -5.43
CA LEU A 45 4.17 4.88 -5.66
C LEU A 45 2.76 5.46 -5.51
N LEU A 46 1.81 4.87 -6.21
CA LEU A 46 0.40 5.26 -6.16
C LEU A 46 -0.41 4.01 -5.86
N TYR A 47 -1.26 4.08 -4.85
CA TYR A 47 -2.22 3.03 -4.52
C TYR A 47 -3.63 3.57 -4.65
N ASP A 48 -4.61 2.73 -4.96
CA ASP A 48 -6.02 3.09 -4.83
C ASP A 48 -6.32 3.36 -3.35
N LEU A 49 -6.90 4.52 -3.04
CA LEU A 49 -7.11 4.98 -1.67
C LEU A 49 -7.99 4.03 -0.84
N ARG A 50 -8.92 3.32 -1.50
CA ARG A 50 -9.77 2.31 -0.85
C ARG A 50 -8.98 1.18 -0.19
N CYS A 51 -7.72 0.99 -0.57
CA CYS A 51 -6.87 -0.08 -0.06
C CYS A 51 -6.75 -0.06 1.46
N ILE A 52 -6.85 1.11 2.11
CA ILE A 52 -6.78 1.24 3.57
C ILE A 52 -7.97 0.52 4.23
N GLU A 53 -9.17 0.75 3.73
CA GLU A 53 -10.39 0.15 4.26
C GLU A 53 -10.46 -1.35 3.91
N ASP A 54 -10.15 -1.69 2.66
CA ASP A 54 -10.15 -3.08 2.19
C ASP A 54 -9.09 -3.91 2.95
N LEU A 55 -7.90 -3.34 3.22
CA LEU A 55 -6.85 -3.97 4.00
C LEU A 55 -7.31 -4.22 5.44
N HIS A 56 -7.88 -3.20 6.07
CA HIS A 56 -8.36 -3.31 7.44
C HIS A 56 -9.47 -4.36 7.58
N ALA A 57 -10.40 -4.42 6.62
CA ALA A 57 -11.43 -5.45 6.57
C ALA A 57 -10.82 -6.85 6.37
N GLN A 58 -9.85 -6.99 5.46
CA GLN A 58 -9.17 -8.26 5.22
C GLN A 58 -8.42 -8.77 6.45
N LEU A 59 -7.65 -7.91 7.12
CA LEU A 59 -6.89 -8.30 8.31
C LEU A 59 -7.82 -8.73 9.46
N LYS A 60 -8.96 -8.05 9.63
CA LYS A 60 -10.00 -8.45 10.58
C LYS A 60 -10.63 -9.79 10.24
N ALA A 61 -10.92 -10.03 8.96
CA ALA A 61 -11.50 -11.28 8.49
C ALA A 61 -10.52 -12.46 8.62
N HIS A 62 -9.23 -12.22 8.39
CA HIS A 62 -8.17 -13.21 8.57
C HIS A 62 -7.99 -13.59 10.04
N GLY A 63 -8.09 -12.63 10.96
CA GLY A 63 -8.23 -12.88 12.41
C GLY A 63 -6.98 -13.43 13.11
N ASP A 64 -5.85 -13.55 12.41
CA ASP A 64 -4.56 -13.98 12.96
C ASP A 64 -3.40 -13.16 12.36
N TRP A 65 -2.17 -13.53 12.68
CA TRP A 65 -0.99 -12.97 12.02
C TRP A 65 -0.96 -13.30 10.52
N MET A 66 -0.57 -12.30 9.74
CA MET A 66 -0.35 -12.43 8.29
C MET A 66 1.06 -11.94 7.97
N GLU A 67 1.83 -12.75 7.25
CA GLU A 67 3.13 -12.33 6.73
C GLU A 67 2.94 -11.20 5.72
N LEU A 68 3.74 -10.13 5.81
CA LEU A 68 3.62 -9.00 4.88
C LEU A 68 3.92 -9.43 3.44
N GLY A 69 5.04 -10.13 3.22
CA GLY A 69 5.57 -10.39 1.89
C GLY A 69 6.19 -9.15 1.25
N ASN A 70 7.01 -9.35 0.22
CA ASN A 70 7.64 -8.27 -0.54
C ASN A 70 8.02 -8.79 -1.91
N ALA A 71 7.38 -8.26 -2.95
CA ALA A 71 7.74 -8.56 -4.33
C ALA A 71 7.37 -7.41 -5.26
N ASP A 72 8.24 -7.12 -6.23
CA ASP A 72 7.94 -6.19 -7.31
C ASP A 72 6.80 -6.67 -8.21
N GLU A 73 6.29 -5.76 -9.05
CA GLU A 73 5.31 -6.07 -10.10
C GLU A 73 5.84 -7.20 -11.01
N GLY A 74 4.99 -8.20 -11.29
CA GLY A 74 5.32 -9.35 -12.13
C GLY A 74 6.32 -10.35 -11.53
N LYS A 75 6.89 -10.09 -10.34
CA LYS A 75 7.70 -11.09 -9.63
C LYS A 75 6.80 -12.06 -8.86
N PRO A 76 7.22 -13.34 -8.72
CA PRO A 76 6.51 -14.29 -7.88
C PRO A 76 6.42 -13.77 -6.44
N VAL A 77 5.28 -14.01 -5.81
CA VAL A 77 4.99 -13.64 -4.42
C VAL A 77 4.61 -14.91 -3.67
N LYS A 78 4.96 -14.98 -2.38
CA LYS A 78 4.59 -16.10 -1.53
C LYS A 78 3.10 -16.07 -1.26
N ASP A 79 2.40 -17.16 -1.55
CA ASP A 79 0.99 -17.33 -1.20
C ASP A 79 0.73 -17.15 0.30
N GLY A 80 -0.46 -16.66 0.63
CA GLY A 80 -0.86 -16.39 2.02
C GLY A 80 -0.25 -15.12 2.64
N THR A 81 0.56 -14.37 1.88
CA THR A 81 1.07 -13.06 2.35
C THR A 81 0.11 -11.93 2.02
N LEU A 82 0.24 -10.82 2.76
CA LEU A 82 -0.51 -9.60 2.48
C LEU A 82 -0.24 -9.07 1.07
N GLU A 83 1.02 -9.13 0.64
CA GLU A 83 1.45 -8.74 -0.70
C GLU A 83 0.84 -9.63 -1.80
N ALA A 84 0.54 -10.90 -1.50
CA ALA A 84 -0.18 -11.78 -2.43
C ALA A 84 -1.66 -11.40 -2.53
N TRP A 85 -2.31 -11.13 -1.40
CA TRP A 85 -3.70 -10.64 -1.38
C TRP A 85 -3.85 -9.31 -2.11
N ALA A 86 -2.94 -8.35 -1.90
CA ALA A 86 -3.00 -7.01 -2.46
C ALA A 86 -2.87 -6.94 -4.00
N ARG A 87 -2.48 -8.06 -4.63
CA ARG A 87 -2.38 -8.21 -6.10
C ARG A 87 -3.30 -9.30 -6.67
N SER A 88 -4.10 -9.96 -5.83
CA SER A 88 -4.93 -11.09 -6.22
C SER A 88 -6.12 -10.65 -7.09
N ALA A 89 -6.51 -11.50 -8.03
CA ALA A 89 -7.76 -11.33 -8.78
C ALA A 89 -9.01 -11.49 -7.90
N ASP A 90 -8.88 -12.13 -6.74
CA ASP A 90 -9.98 -12.36 -5.79
C ASP A 90 -10.15 -11.23 -4.77
N ASN A 91 -9.25 -10.23 -4.77
CA ASN A 91 -9.40 -9.08 -3.89
C ASN A 91 -10.48 -8.12 -4.42
N PRO A 92 -10.97 -7.18 -3.59
CA PRO A 92 -12.02 -6.27 -3.99
C PRO A 92 -11.76 -5.45 -5.28
N VAL A 93 -10.50 -5.19 -5.66
CA VAL A 93 -10.15 -4.44 -6.90
C VAL A 93 -9.93 -5.36 -8.10
N GLY A 94 -9.90 -6.69 -7.91
CA GLY A 94 -9.65 -7.65 -8.98
C GLY A 94 -8.21 -7.62 -9.51
N GLY A 95 -7.24 -7.24 -8.69
CA GLY A 95 -5.84 -7.15 -9.12
C GLY A 95 -4.98 -6.31 -8.18
N TYR A 96 -4.07 -5.51 -8.75
CA TYR A 96 -3.17 -4.67 -7.96
C TYR A 96 -3.89 -3.44 -7.40
N TYR A 97 -3.73 -3.18 -6.09
CA TYR A 97 -4.00 -1.86 -5.53
C TYR A 97 -3.02 -0.79 -6.03
N GLY A 98 -1.79 -1.20 -6.39
CA GLY A 98 -0.81 -0.30 -6.98
C GLY A 98 -1.21 0.12 -8.41
N LEU A 99 -1.20 1.43 -8.65
CA LEU A 99 -1.71 2.04 -9.89
C LEU A 99 -0.58 2.39 -10.86
N ARG A 100 0.61 2.72 -10.35
CA ARG A 100 1.76 3.13 -11.18
C ARG A 100 2.45 1.91 -11.80
N LYS A 101 2.41 1.79 -13.13
CA LYS A 101 3.12 0.74 -13.89
C LYS A 101 4.62 0.71 -13.54
N GLY A 102 5.16 -0.49 -13.30
CA GLY A 102 6.52 -0.72 -12.81
C GLY A 102 6.66 -0.65 -11.28
N TYR A 103 5.62 -0.19 -10.58
CA TYR A 103 5.58 0.01 -9.13
C TYR A 103 4.24 -0.43 -8.53
N ARG A 104 3.58 -1.42 -9.16
CA ARG A 104 2.28 -1.89 -8.66
C ARG A 104 2.37 -2.87 -7.48
N GLY A 105 3.49 -3.57 -7.35
CA GLY A 105 3.81 -4.41 -6.19
C GLY A 105 4.41 -3.58 -5.04
N ARG A 106 4.96 -4.28 -4.04
CA ARG A 106 5.50 -3.69 -2.79
C ARG A 106 4.45 -2.97 -1.96
N PHE A 107 3.18 -3.38 -2.10
CA PHE A 107 2.09 -2.87 -1.30
C PHE A 107 2.34 -3.05 0.21
N ALA A 108 2.79 -4.23 0.64
CA ALA A 108 3.00 -4.54 2.05
C ALA A 108 4.27 -3.92 2.67
N ASN A 109 5.06 -3.18 1.89
CA ASN A 109 6.28 -2.51 2.35
C ASN A 109 6.02 -1.09 2.90
N TYR A 110 4.89 -0.47 2.53
CA TYR A 110 4.60 0.94 2.72
C TYR A 110 3.18 1.16 3.23
#